data_AF-A0A1B1YM27-F1
#
_entry.id   AF-A0A1B1YM27-F1
#
_cell.length_a   1.000
_cell.length_b   1.000
_cell.length_c   1.000
_cell.angle_alpha   90.00
_cell.angle_beta   90.00
_cell.angle_gamma   90.00
#
_symmetry.space_group_name_H-M   'P 1'
#
loop_
_entity.id
_entity.type
_entity.pdbx_description
1 polymer ?
#
loop_
_entity_poly.entity_id
_entity_poly.type
_entity_poly.pdbx_seq_one_letter_code
_entity_poly.pdbx_strand_id
1 'polypeptide(L)'
;MNKNIEVINKHLWAVRFSLLPFIKEIEYRPVESIPIEEEPGRIAEGGILILNKDHPGFHIMKNLFPKLMKKKDKQLKKELNNTKLIKNKTHWHNLYASMLLVEVERREKERAVK
;
A
#
# COMPACT_ATOMS: atom_id res chain seq x y z
N MET A 1 -9.19 -3.84 19.51
CA MET A 1 -8.47 -3.89 18.21
C MET A 1 -7.71 -5.20 18.14
N ASN A 2 -7.85 -5.97 17.05
CA ASN A 2 -7.19 -7.26 16.88
C ASN A 2 -5.67 -7.16 17.04
N LYS A 3 -5.06 -8.03 17.86
CA LYS A 3 -3.60 -8.02 18.12
C LYS A 3 -2.76 -8.36 16.89
N ASN A 4 -3.37 -8.95 15.87
CA ASN A 4 -2.71 -9.29 14.60
C ASN A 4 -2.62 -8.11 13.63
N ILE A 5 -3.28 -6.98 13.95
CA ILE A 5 -3.21 -5.74 13.19
C ILE A 5 -2.25 -4.77 13.87
N GLU A 6 -1.17 -4.44 13.18
CA GLU A 6 -0.29 -3.34 13.57
C GLU A 6 -0.76 -2.05 12.88
N VAL A 7 -1.29 -1.11 13.65
CA VAL A 7 -1.70 0.21 13.12
C VAL A 7 -0.50 1.14 13.11
N ILE A 8 0.03 1.44 11.91
CA ILE A 8 1.17 2.36 11.73
C ILE A 8 0.66 3.81 11.77
N ASN A 9 -0.45 4.09 11.09
CA ASN A 9 -1.24 5.31 11.21
C ASN A 9 -2.69 5.07 10.78
N LYS A 10 -3.54 6.10 10.84
CA LYS A 10 -4.98 5.99 10.50
C LYS A 10 -5.29 5.52 9.06
N HIS A 11 -4.33 5.60 8.14
CA HIS A 11 -4.47 5.19 6.73
C HIS A 11 -3.52 4.05 6.33
N LEU A 12 -2.70 3.55 7.25
CA LEU A 12 -1.69 2.54 6.98
C LEU A 12 -1.62 1.52 8.12
N TRP A 13 -1.98 0.28 7.81
CA TRP A 13 -1.91 -0.86 8.72
C TRP A 13 -0.93 -1.91 8.19
N ALA A 14 -0.55 -2.85 9.04
CA ALA A 14 0.27 -3.99 8.68
C ALA A 14 -0.25 -5.26 9.34
N VAL A 15 -0.33 -6.34 8.56
CA VAL A 15 -0.90 -7.64 8.96
C VAL A 15 -0.06 -8.74 8.31
N ARG A 16 0.12 -9.89 8.98
CA ARG A 16 0.61 -11.09 8.29
C ARG A 16 -0.50 -11.63 7.42
N PHE A 17 -0.36 -11.63 6.09
CA PHE A 17 -1.48 -11.98 5.22
C PHE A 17 -1.93 -13.43 5.41
N SER A 18 -1.02 -14.32 5.80
CA SER A 18 -1.34 -15.67 6.30
C SER A 18 -2.42 -15.71 7.40
N LEU A 19 -2.63 -14.61 8.12
CA LEU A 19 -3.64 -14.47 9.17
C LEU A 19 -4.91 -13.71 8.73
N LEU A 20 -4.93 -13.10 7.54
CA LEU A 20 -6.08 -12.31 7.06
C LEU A 20 -7.40 -13.07 7.05
N PRO A 21 -7.47 -14.35 6.63
CA PRO A 21 -8.74 -15.11 6.68
C PRO A 21 -9.38 -15.19 8.08
N PHE A 22 -8.60 -14.94 9.14
CA PHE A 22 -9.05 -15.02 10.53
C PHE A 22 -9.33 -13.64 11.16
N ILE A 23 -9.13 -12.55 10.42
CA ILE A 23 -9.31 -11.16 10.92
C ILE A 23 -10.62 -10.61 10.37
N LYS A 24 -11.66 -10.57 11.20
CA LYS A 24 -13.02 -10.15 10.81
C LYS A 24 -13.12 -8.68 10.45
N GLU A 25 -12.19 -7.85 10.92
CA GLU A 25 -12.18 -6.41 10.66
C GLU A 25 -11.72 -6.04 9.24
N ILE A 26 -11.18 -6.99 8.47
CA ILE A 26 -10.67 -6.76 7.13
C ILE A 26 -11.38 -7.73 6.19
N GLU A 27 -12.17 -7.20 5.25
CA GLU A 27 -12.72 -8.04 4.19
C GLU A 27 -11.58 -8.55 3.29
N TYR A 28 -11.35 -9.86 3.32
CA TYR A 28 -10.33 -10.51 2.52
C TYR A 28 -10.96 -11.38 1.44
N ARG A 29 -10.63 -11.07 0.19
CA ARG A 29 -10.92 -11.91 -0.98
C ARG A 29 -9.59 -12.28 -1.64
N PRO A 30 -9.13 -13.55 -1.55
CA PRO A 30 -7.87 -13.95 -2.16
C PRO A 30 -7.92 -13.74 -3.66
N VAL A 31 -6.78 -13.37 -4.24
CA VAL A 31 -6.60 -13.39 -5.70
C VAL A 31 -5.95 -14.72 -6.01
N GLU A 32 -6.69 -15.65 -6.63
CA GLU A 32 -6.24 -17.03 -6.83
C GLU A 32 -4.92 -17.15 -7.60
N SER A 33 -4.56 -16.15 -8.39
CA SER A 33 -3.33 -16.10 -9.19
C SER A 33 -2.10 -15.55 -8.46
N ILE A 34 -2.22 -15.09 -7.21
CA ILE A 34 -1.12 -14.47 -6.47
C ILE A 34 -0.94 -15.21 -5.12
N PRO A 35 0.22 -15.85 -4.88
CA PRO A 35 0.54 -16.41 -3.57
C PRO A 35 0.45 -15.34 -2.49
N ILE A 36 -0.09 -15.70 -1.32
CA ILE A 36 -0.39 -14.74 -0.26
C ILE A 36 0.87 -14.07 0.31
N GLU A 37 2.01 -14.74 0.23
CA GLU A 37 3.33 -14.26 0.63
C GLU A 37 3.91 -13.26 -0.38
N GLU A 38 3.51 -13.35 -1.64
CA GLU A 38 3.96 -12.47 -2.73
C GLU A 38 3.10 -11.20 -2.85
N GLU A 39 1.92 -11.17 -2.23
CA GLU A 39 1.08 -9.96 -2.20
C GLU A 39 1.72 -8.91 -1.27
N PRO A 40 2.15 -7.74 -1.78
CA PRO A 40 2.87 -6.75 -0.97
C PRO A 40 1.94 -5.97 -0.01
N GLY A 41 0.67 -5.83 -0.39
CA GLY A 41 -0.34 -5.10 0.37
C GLY A 41 -1.58 -4.83 -0.46
N ARG A 42 -2.64 -4.33 0.20
CA ARG A 42 -3.94 -4.09 -0.40
C ARG A 42 -4.62 -2.84 0.15
N ILE A 43 -5.40 -2.17 -0.68
CA ILE A 43 -6.24 -1.05 -0.26
C ILE A 43 -7.64 -1.58 0.13
N ALA A 44 -7.92 -1.61 1.43
CA ALA A 44 -9.22 -1.97 1.98
C ALA A 44 -10.25 -0.84 1.80
N GLU A 45 -11.48 -1.09 2.25
CA GLU A 45 -12.52 -0.07 2.31
C GLU A 45 -12.08 1.16 3.12
N GLY A 46 -12.65 2.32 2.81
CA GLY A 46 -12.29 3.60 3.43
C GLY A 46 -10.89 4.11 3.09
N GLY A 47 -10.19 3.47 2.14
CA GLY A 47 -8.85 3.89 1.71
C GLY A 47 -7.77 3.62 2.78
N ILE A 48 -7.87 2.50 3.49
CA ILE A 48 -6.80 2.01 4.37
C ILE A 48 -5.87 1.12 3.54
N LEU A 49 -4.58 1.45 3.51
CA LEU A 49 -3.57 0.58 2.92
C LEU A 49 -3.11 -0.43 3.98
N ILE A 50 -3.20 -1.72 3.69
CA ILE A 50 -2.77 -2.81 4.57
C ILE A 50 -1.55 -3.46 3.94
N LEU A 51 -0.41 -3.40 4.63
CA LEU A 51 0.84 -4.02 4.19
C LEU A 51 0.95 -5.46 4.68
N ASN A 52 1.47 -6.33 3.82
CA ASN A 52 1.77 -7.70 4.19
C ASN A 52 3.10 -7.79 4.93
N LYS A 53 3.07 -8.28 6.18
CA LYS A 53 4.27 -8.50 7.01
C LYS A 53 5.10 -9.70 6.56
N ASP A 54 4.51 -10.61 5.77
CA ASP A 54 5.17 -11.81 5.26
C ASP A 54 5.95 -11.51 3.95
N HIS A 55 5.67 -10.38 3.29
CA HIS A 55 6.32 -9.99 2.04
C HIS A 55 7.76 -9.45 2.26
N PRO A 56 8.77 -9.86 1.46
CA PRO A 56 10.17 -9.43 1.64
C PRO A 56 10.38 -7.90 1.62
N GLY A 57 9.56 -7.19 0.85
CA GLY A 57 9.59 -5.72 0.76
C GLY A 57 8.93 -4.98 1.93
N PHE A 58 8.39 -5.68 2.94
CA PHE A 58 7.59 -5.08 4.02
C PHE A 58 8.27 -3.89 4.68
N HIS A 59 9.54 -4.05 5.10
CA HIS A 59 10.27 -2.99 5.81
C HIS A 59 10.50 -1.75 4.95
N ILE A 60 10.74 -1.93 3.65
CA ILE A 60 10.89 -0.82 2.71
C ILE A 60 9.56 -0.06 2.61
N MET A 61 8.46 -0.78 2.40
CA MET A 61 7.13 -0.20 2.26
C MET A 61 6.67 0.53 3.54
N LYS A 62 6.85 -0.12 4.70
CA LYS A 62 6.54 0.45 6.02
C LYS A 62 7.24 1.78 6.26
N ASN A 63 8.48 1.93 5.78
CA ASN A 63 9.27 3.15 5.96
C ASN A 63 8.94 4.24 4.94
N LEU A 64 8.54 3.87 3.72
CA LEU A 64 8.31 4.81 2.64
C LEU A 64 6.86 5.34 2.59
N PHE A 65 5.85 4.50 2.78
CA PHE A 65 4.45 4.94 2.69
C PHE A 65 4.11 6.10 3.64
N PRO A 66 4.57 6.13 4.92
CA PRO A 66 4.34 7.28 5.79
C PRO A 66 4.91 8.60 5.24
N LYS A 67 6.00 8.55 4.46
CA LYS A 67 6.58 9.73 3.81
C LYS A 67 5.76 10.16 2.59
N LEU A 68 5.28 9.18 1.80
CA LEU A 68 4.41 9.45 0.65
C LEU A 68 3.06 10.02 1.09
N MET A 69 2.45 9.48 2.15
CA MET A 69 1.18 9.94 2.70
C MET A 69 1.21 11.39 3.20
N LYS A 70 2.38 11.90 3.59
CA LYS A 70 2.56 13.31 3.98
C LYS A 70 2.59 14.28 2.78
N LYS A 71 2.79 13.80 1.56
CA LYS A 71 2.83 14.64 0.36
C LYS A 71 1.43 15.11 -0.01
N LYS A 72 1.33 16.33 -0.55
CA LYS A 72 0.10 16.85 -1.16
C LYS A 72 -0.16 16.14 -2.50
N ASP A 73 -1.42 16.09 -2.94
CA ASP A 73 -1.80 15.49 -4.23
C ASP A 73 -0.99 16.05 -5.41
N LYS A 74 -0.78 17.37 -5.45
CA LYS A 74 0.02 18.02 -6.49
C LYS A 74 1.47 17.52 -6.51
N GLN A 75 2.05 17.23 -5.33
CA GLN A 75 3.40 16.70 -5.22
C GLN A 75 3.45 15.24 -5.70
N LEU A 76 2.49 14.41 -5.29
CA LEU A 76 2.38 13.03 -5.77
C LEU A 76 2.25 12.98 -7.30
N LYS A 77 1.33 13.76 -7.88
CA LYS A 77 1.15 13.85 -9.34
C LYS A 77 2.41 14.32 -10.06
N LYS A 78 3.11 15.33 -9.51
CA LYS A 78 4.37 15.82 -10.07
C LYS A 78 5.44 14.72 -10.07
N GLU A 79 5.63 14.01 -8.97
CA GLU A 79 6.63 12.94 -8.88
C GLU A 79 6.28 11.77 -9.80
N LEU A 80 5.01 11.41 -9.90
CA LEU A 80 4.51 10.36 -10.79
C LEU A 80 4.71 10.72 -12.27
N ASN A 81 4.60 12.00 -12.63
CA ASN A 81 4.96 12.47 -13.96
C ASN A 81 6.48 12.43 -14.19
N ASN A 82 7.27 12.81 -13.18
CA ASN A 82 8.73 12.73 -13.27
C ASN A 82 9.22 11.29 -13.47
N THR A 83 8.59 10.29 -12.85
CA THR A 83 8.99 8.88 -13.05
C THR A 83 8.78 8.41 -14.50
N LYS A 84 7.82 9.01 -15.24
CA LYS A 84 7.59 8.72 -16.67
C LYS A 84 8.69 9.27 -17.58
N LEU A 85 9.38 10.33 -17.16
CA LEU A 85 10.44 10.98 -17.94
C LEU A 85 11.80 10.30 -17.82
N ILE A 86 11.95 9.34 -16.89
CA ILE A 86 13.20 8.59 -16.70
C ILE A 86 13.39 7.62 -17.88
N LYS A 87 14.44 7.84 -18.68
CA LYS A 87 14.77 6.99 -19.84
C LYS A 87 15.25 5.59 -19.43
N ASN A 88 16.14 5.50 -18.44
CA ASN A 88 16.74 4.25 -17.98
C ASN A 88 16.18 3.87 -16.61
N LYS A 89 14.97 3.29 -16.58
CA LYS A 89 14.31 2.92 -15.33
C LYS A 89 15.02 1.74 -14.67
N THR A 90 15.29 1.88 -13.38
CA THR A 90 15.78 0.79 -12.54
C THR A 90 14.59 0.11 -11.87
N HIS A 91 14.79 -1.07 -11.28
CA HIS A 91 13.79 -1.71 -10.43
C HIS A 91 13.30 -0.76 -9.33
N TRP A 92 14.19 0.06 -8.76
CA TRP A 92 13.82 1.05 -7.76
C TRP A 92 12.92 2.15 -8.32
N HIS A 93 13.20 2.66 -9.52
CA HIS A 93 12.34 3.65 -10.17
C HIS A 93 10.93 3.10 -10.41
N ASN A 94 10.83 1.84 -10.84
CA ASN A 94 9.54 1.19 -11.04
C ASN A 94 8.80 0.98 -9.71
N LEU A 95 9.48 0.45 -8.69
CA LEU A 95 8.89 0.26 -7.36
C LEU A 95 8.39 1.59 -6.77
N TYR A 96 9.19 2.65 -6.84
CA TYR A 96 8.79 3.97 -6.35
C TYR A 96 7.56 4.51 -7.09
N ALA A 97 7.52 4.37 -8.42
CA ALA A 97 6.36 4.76 -9.22
C ALA A 97 5.10 3.98 -8.84
N SER A 98 5.21 2.67 -8.61
CA SER A 98 4.09 1.84 -8.13
C SER A 98 3.61 2.27 -6.75
N MET A 99 4.52 2.60 -5.83
CA MET A 99 4.14 3.09 -4.50
C MET A 99 3.43 4.46 -4.56
N LEU A 100 3.85 5.34 -5.48
CA LEU A 100 3.15 6.61 -5.73
C LEU A 100 1.73 6.37 -6.26
N LEU A 101 1.55 5.43 -7.21
CA LEU A 101 0.25 5.06 -7.75
C LEU A 101 -0.67 4.51 -6.65
N VAL A 102 -0.18 3.59 -5.83
CA VAL A 102 -0.94 3.01 -4.70
C VAL A 102 -1.42 4.10 -3.73
N GLU A 103 -0.60 5.08 -3.37
CA GLU A 103 -1.05 6.16 -2.48
C GLU A 103 -2.08 7.09 -3.16
N VAL A 104 -2.02 7.28 -4.48
CA VAL A 104 -3.04 8.02 -5.23
C VAL A 104 -4.36 7.25 -5.22
N GLU A 105 -4.35 5.96 -5.59
CA GLU A 105 -5.54 5.09 -5.58
C GLU A 105 -6.16 5.01 -4.18
N ARG A 106 -5.33 4.94 -3.13
CA ARG A 106 -5.78 4.93 -1.74
C ARG A 106 -6.58 6.20 -1.41
N ARG A 107 -6.10 7.38 -1.82
CA ARG A 107 -6.81 8.65 -1.61
C ARG A 107 -8.12 8.72 -2.38
N GLU A 108 -8.15 8.19 -3.60
CA GLU A 108 -9.37 8.13 -4.40
C GLU A 108 -10.43 7.26 -3.71
N LYS A 109 -10.02 6.08 -3.21
CA LYS A 109 -10.91 5.19 -2.46
C LYS A 109 -11.36 5.79 -1.12
N GLU A 110 -10.49 6.54 -0.43
CA GLU A 110 -10.86 7.29 0.79
C GLU A 110 -11.92 8.36 0.49
N ARG A 111 -11.80 9.06 -0.64
CA ARG A 111 -12.74 10.12 -1.04
C ARG A 111 -14.07 9.59 -1.50
N ALA A 112 -14.10 8.41 -2.14
CA ALA A 112 -15.33 7.79 -2.61
C ALA A 112 -16.30 7.39 -1.48
N VAL A 113 -15.79 7.28 -0.24
CA VAL A 113 -16.58 6.93 0.95
C VAL A 113 -16.99 8.17 1.76
N LYS A 114 -16.46 9.37 1.43
CA LYS A 114 -16.83 10.65 2.06
C LYS A 114 -17.95 11.33 1.29
#